data_AF-A0A1F4CD44-F1
#
_entry.id   AF-A0A1F4CD44-F1
#
_cell.length_a   1.000
_cell.length_b   1.000
_cell.length_c   1.000
_cell.angle_alpha   90.00
_cell.angle_beta   90.00
_cell.angle_gamma   90.00
#
_symmetry.space_group_name_H-M   'P 1'
#
loop_
_entity.id
_entity.type
_entity.pdbx_description
1 polymer ?
#
loop_
_entity_poly.entity_id
_entity_poly.type
_entity_poly.pdbx_seq_one_letter_code
_entity_poly.pdbx_strand_id
1 'polypeptide(L)' 'MITLEIKFSLPDKVANDAKAAGLLTPKAIETLIAKALRRKAFDALLSNADRVEAAGIPPMSMEEINAEIEA' A
#
# COMPACT_ATOMS: atom_id res chain seq x y z
N MET A 1 19.79 0.38 6.21
CA MET A 1 19.45 -0.48 5.05
C MET A 1 19.46 -1.92 5.56
N ILE A 2 18.40 -2.69 5.29
CA ILE A 2 18.31 -4.11 5.66
C ILE A 2 18.49 -4.93 4.38
N THR A 3 19.28 -5.99 4.43
CA THR A 3 19.45 -6.94 3.32
C THR A 3 18.68 -8.21 3.65
N LEU A 4 17.86 -8.66 2.71
CA LEU A 4 17.08 -9.89 2.83
C LEU A 4 17.36 -10.77 1.60
N GLU A 5 17.67 -12.05 1.84
CA GLU A 5 17.79 -13.04 0.78
C GLU A 5 16.48 -13.81 0.63
N ILE A 6 15.97 -13.89 -0.60
CA ILE A 6 14.71 -14.58 -0.91
C ILE A 6 14.99 -15.60 -2.01
N LYS A 7 14.61 -16.85 -1.76
CA LYS A 7 14.64 -17.94 -2.75
C LYS A 7 13.21 -18.39 -3.05
N PHE A 8 12.85 -18.42 -4.33
CA PHE A 8 11.55 -18.89 -4.79
C PHE A 8 11.70 -19.53 -6.17
N SER A 9 10.77 -20.42 -6.50
CA SER A 9 10.73 -21.09 -7.80
C SER A 9 9.75 -20.38 -8.72
N LEU A 10 10.18 -20.17 -9.96
CA LEU A 10 9.35 -19.68 -11.05
C LEU A 10 9.44 -20.69 -12.20
N PRO A 11 8.39 -20.82 -13.04
CA PRO A 11 8.53 -21.51 -14.31
C PRO A 11 9.65 -20.85 -15.15
N ASP A 12 10.46 -21.66 -15.83
CA ASP A 12 11.66 -21.18 -16.54
C ASP A 12 11.34 -20.04 -17.53
N LYS A 13 10.24 -20.16 -18.28
CA LYS A 13 9.80 -19.11 -19.20
C LYS A 13 9.56 -17.78 -18.46
N VAL A 14 8.86 -17.83 -17.33
CA VAL A 14 8.55 -16.63 -16.53
C VAL A 14 9.82 -16.04 -15.94
N ALA A 15 10.74 -16.87 -15.44
CA ALA A 15 12.01 -16.42 -14.89
C ALA A 15 12.86 -15.71 -15.96
N ASN A 16 12.95 -16.29 -17.15
CA ASN A 16 13.72 -15.74 -18.27
C ASN A 16 13.12 -14.43 -18.78
N ASP A 17 11.80 -14.39 -18.97
CA ASP A 17 11.10 -13.18 -19.42
C ASP A 17 11.23 -12.05 -18.38
N ALA A 18 11.04 -12.35 -17.09
CA ALA A 18 11.16 -11.38 -16.01
C ALA A 18 12.60 -10.86 -15.86
N LYS A 19 13.60 -11.72 -16.04
CA LYS A 19 15.01 -11.33 -16.05
C LYS A 19 15.34 -10.42 -17.23
N ALA A 20 14.89 -10.77 -18.45
CA ALA A 20 15.09 -9.98 -19.65
C ALA A 20 14.42 -8.59 -19.54
N ALA A 21 13.27 -8.53 -18.87
CA ALA A 21 12.56 -7.28 -18.58
C ALA A 21 13.14 -6.49 -17.38
N GLY A 22 14.20 -6.96 -16.73
CA GLY A 22 14.82 -6.28 -15.58
C GLY A 22 13.99 -6.31 -14.28
N LEU A 23 12.95 -7.14 -14.21
CA LEU A 23 12.03 -7.22 -13.08
C LEU A 23 12.61 -7.93 -11.86
N LEU A 24 13.71 -8.68 -12.03
CA LEU A 24 14.39 -9.42 -10.97
C LEU A 24 15.62 -8.67 -10.40
N THR A 25 15.65 -7.34 -10.55
CA THR A 25 16.70 -6.48 -9.97
C THR A 25 16.29 -6.00 -8.57
N PRO A 26 17.24 -5.69 -7.67
CA PRO A 26 16.92 -5.16 -6.34
C PRO A 26 15.96 -3.96 -6.39
N LYS A 27 16.18 -3.04 -7.34
CA LYS A 27 15.35 -1.83 -7.47
C LYS A 27 13.93 -2.13 -7.95
N ALA A 28 13.76 -3.07 -8.89
CA ALA A 28 12.46 -3.47 -9.37
C ALA A 28 11.65 -4.16 -8.26
N ILE A 29 12.30 -5.05 -7.50
CA ILE A 29 11.68 -5.74 -6.36
C ILE A 29 11.32 -4.77 -5.23
N GLU A 30 12.20 -3.81 -4.88
CA GLU A 30 11.89 -2.74 -3.93
C GLU A 30 10.63 -1.97 -4.34
N THR A 31 10.54 -1.59 -5.62
CA THR A 31 9.39 -0.88 -6.17
C THR A 31 8.12 -1.72 -6.11
N LEU A 32 8.21 -3.02 -6.41
CA LEU A 32 7.10 -3.95 -6.34
C LEU A 32 6.57 -4.06 -4.90
N ILE A 33 7.47 -4.24 -3.93
CA ILE A 33 7.12 -4.35 -2.51
C ILE A 33 6.50 -3.04 -2.01
N ALA A 34 7.09 -1.89 -2.32
CA ALA A 34 6.56 -0.60 -1.91
C ALA A 34 5.14 -0.35 -2.45
N LYS A 35 4.88 -0.70 -3.72
CA LYS A 35 3.54 -0.63 -4.31
C LYS A 35 2.56 -1.56 -3.62
N ALA A 36 2.97 -2.79 -3.32
CA ALA A 36 2.13 -3.76 -2.61
C ALA A 36 1.77 -3.29 -1.20
N LEU A 37 2.74 -2.72 -0.47
CA LEU A 37 2.52 -2.14 0.86
C LEU A 37 1.55 -0.96 0.80
N ARG A 38 1.72 -0.04 -0.17
CA ARG A 38 0.80 1.08 -0.36
C ARG A 38 -0.63 0.62 -0.63
N ARG A 39 -0.79 -0.42 -1.47
CA ARG A 39 -2.11 -1.00 -1.73
C ARG A 39 -2.73 -1.58 -0.45
N LYS A 40 -1.97 -2.36 0.33
CA LYS A 40 -2.46 -2.90 1.60
C LYS A 40 -2.87 -1.81 2.59
N ALA A 41 -2.11 -0.71 2.66
CA ALA A 41 -2.47 0.42 3.51
C ALA A 41 -3.80 1.04 3.08
N PHE A 42 -4.03 1.19 1.78
CA PHE A 42 -5.31 1.67 1.24
C PHE A 42 -6.46 0.70 1.52
N ASP A 43 -6.25 -0.60 1.30
CA ASP A 43 -7.26 -1.63 1.58
C ASP A 43 -7.64 -1.64 3.07
N ALA A 44 -6.68 -1.41 3.98
CA ALA A 44 -6.92 -1.30 5.42
C ALA A 44 -7.66 -0.01 5.82
N LEU A 45 -7.45 1.10 5.10
CA LEU A 45 -8.26 2.30 5.28
C LEU A 45 -9.71 2.04 4.83
N LEU A 46 -9.86 1.47 3.63
CA LEU A 46 -11.16 1.25 3.00
C LEU A 46 -11.98 0.18 3.72
N SER A 47 -11.36 -0.76 4.43
CA SER A 47 -12.08 -1.76 5.23
C SER A 47 -12.93 -1.15 6.36
N ASN A 48 -12.73 0.12 6.69
CA ASN A 48 -13.53 0.86 7.66
C ASN A 48 -14.61 1.73 7.00
N ALA A 49 -14.71 1.79 5.67
CA ALA A 49 -15.61 2.70 4.96
C ALA A 49 -17.09 2.43 5.32
N ASP A 50 -17.52 1.17 5.28
CA ASP A 50 -18.89 0.77 5.65
C ASP A 50 -19.22 1.13 7.10
N ARG A 51 -18.24 1.03 8.02
CA ARG A 51 -18.40 1.41 9.42
C ARG A 51 -18.55 2.92 9.59
N VAL A 52 -17.78 3.71 8.82
CA VAL A 52 -17.84 5.17 8.86
C VAL A 52 -19.17 5.66 8.29
N GLU A 53 -19.61 5.09 7.16
CA GLU A 53 -20.92 5.40 6.57
C GLU A 53 -22.07 5.03 7.52
N ALA A 54 -22.04 3.82 8.09
CA ALA A 54 -23.07 3.35 9.04
C ALA A 54 -23.13 4.16 10.34
N ALA A 55 -22.04 4.84 10.72
CA ALA A 55 -22.04 5.70 11.90
C ALA A 55 -22.95 6.93 11.72
N GLY A 56 -23.26 7.33 10.47
CA GLY A 56 -24.21 8.41 10.16
C GLY A 56 -23.82 9.76 10.78
N ILE A 57 -22.54 9.94 11.11
CA ILE A 57 -22.05 11.13 11.78
C ILE A 57 -22.05 12.28 10.76
N PRO A 58 -22.80 13.38 11.00
CA PRO A 58 -22.77 14.52 10.09
C PRO A 58 -21.37 15.13 10.05
N PRO A 59 -20.96 15.71 8.90
CA PRO A 59 -19.67 16.39 8.82
C PRO A 59 -19.65 17.56 9.81
N MET A 60 -18.52 17.74 10.50
CA MET A 60 -18.28 18.89 11.37
C MET A 60 -18.34 20.20 10.57
N SER A 61 -18.80 21.27 11.21
CA SER A 61 -18.72 22.62 10.64
C SER A 61 -17.27 23.11 10.58
N MET A 62 -16.99 24.10 9.72
CA MET A 62 -15.64 24.69 9.67
C MET A 62 -15.25 25.37 10.98
N GLU A 63 -16.22 25.91 11.72
CA GLU A 63 -15.97 26.52 13.03
C GLU A 63 -15.57 25.46 14.06
N GLU A 64 -16.24 24.30 14.07
CA GLU A 64 -15.91 23.17 14.95
C GLU A 64 -14.53 22.59 14.62
N ILE A 65 -14.18 22.48 13.32
CA ILE A 65 -12.86 22.02 12.90
C ILE A 65 -11.76 22.98 13.36
N ASN A 66 -11.95 24.28 13.19
CA ASN A 66 -10.96 25.28 13.60
C ASN A 66 -10.75 25.27 15.11
N ALA A 67 -11.81 25.13 15.90
CA ALA A 67 -11.72 25.03 17.35
C ALA A 67 -10.90 23.81 17.81
N GLU A 68 -11.00 22.67 17.13
CA GLU A 68 -10.21 21.46 17.44
C GLU A 68 -8.74 21.61 17.05
N ILE A 69 -8.43 22.29 15.95
CA ILE A 69 -7.03 22.52 15.50
C ILE A 69 -6.28 23.47 16.45
N GLU A 70 -6.98 24.45 17.01
CA GLU A 70 -6.41 25.47 17.90
C GLU A 70 -6.30 25.04 19.38
N ALA A 71 -6.92 23.92 19.77
CA ALA A 71 -6.91 23.36 21.13
C ALA A 71 -5.64 22.54 21.44
#